data_AF-A0AAD3H1C1-F1
#
_entry.id   AF-A0AAD3H1C1-F1
#
_cell.length_a   1.000
_cell.length_b   1.000
_cell.length_c   1.000
_cell.angle_alpha   90.00
_cell.angle_beta   90.00
_cell.angle_gamma   90.00
#
_symmetry.space_group_name_H-M   'P 1'
#
loop_
_entity.id
_entity.type
_entity.pdbx_description
1 polymer ?
#
loop_
_entity_poly.entity_id
_entity_poly.type
_entity_poly.pdbx_seq_one_letter_code
_entity_poly.pdbx_strand_id
1 'polypeptide(L)'
;MNQSALLFLLSTVVGSHAAAPSLRGVQTKPQTESRQLQEVTVMGECSLTNFEAAFNGSTNPNGDLASALGMLSITEDELKAKCEAALTTNQIDLVDVVGQGPQFLKNFFDGGTDWNDNSTRPASSDFLADVDASSQVFSAPNGGADDKYPGYFSNFQNAGEECRLGMIECCYTTKRSGTEPFMNAEMCAHDMTLSAQSNHIHMTSWAVYEAPEKQAYCSGFAYENGSFGDTVKYNTLFHMAMKTNLRQHDFVQEIPGAPMCGCVEQMPIVATTHADCVEAKEGYKIVNESIQLNISYQGCGDLKTYYSNLEGRTHLEKFFVDTKLPSDSDCTKATESFLNDKFLVPSTSA
;
A
#
# COMPACT_ATOMS: atom_id res chain seq x y z
N MET A 1 -58.32 -13.42 38.08
CA MET A 1 -58.54 -14.74 38.70
C MET A 1 -57.16 -15.26 39.10
N ASN A 2 -56.79 -15.06 40.38
CA ASN A 2 -56.66 -16.09 41.44
C ASN A 2 -55.48 -17.06 41.18
N GLN A 3 -54.57 -17.41 42.09
CA GLN A 3 -54.29 -17.23 43.52
C GLN A 3 -52.83 -17.76 43.73
N SER A 4 -51.95 -17.20 44.58
CA SER A 4 -51.69 -17.59 46.01
C SER A 4 -51.54 -19.11 46.23
N ALA A 5 -50.63 -19.71 47.03
CA ALA A 5 -49.75 -19.33 48.15
C ALA A 5 -48.75 -20.52 48.39
N LEU A 6 -47.66 -20.45 49.15
CA LEU A 6 -47.52 -20.63 50.62
C LEU A 6 -46.00 -20.45 50.97
N LEU A 7 -45.60 -19.52 51.84
CA LEU A 7 -45.29 -19.65 53.29
C LEU A 7 -44.21 -20.67 53.69
N PHE A 8 -43.14 -20.22 54.36
CA PHE A 8 -42.93 -20.44 55.81
C PHE A 8 -41.83 -19.52 56.41
N LEU A 9 -42.17 -18.91 57.54
CA LEU A 9 -41.38 -18.07 58.46
C LEU A 9 -40.61 -18.92 59.48
N LEU A 10 -39.53 -18.37 60.08
CA LEU A 10 -39.16 -18.41 61.53
C LEU A 10 -37.76 -17.76 61.70
N SER A 11 -37.67 -16.53 62.23
CA SER A 11 -37.47 -16.12 63.66
C SER A 11 -35.99 -15.88 64.03
N THR A 12 -35.52 -14.63 64.06
CA THR A 12 -35.34 -13.71 65.22
C THR A 12 -34.30 -14.12 66.26
N VAL A 13 -33.24 -13.31 66.44
CA VAL A 13 -32.72 -12.90 67.76
C VAL A 13 -32.22 -11.45 67.68
N VAL A 14 -32.68 -10.65 68.65
CA VAL A 14 -32.33 -9.26 68.94
C VAL A 14 -31.15 -9.23 69.92
N GLY A 15 -30.23 -8.29 69.76
CA GLY A 15 -29.16 -8.02 70.74
C GLY A 15 -28.66 -6.57 70.66
N SER A 16 -29.13 -5.75 71.58
CA SER A 16 -28.86 -4.32 71.78
C SER A 16 -27.50 -4.06 72.45
N HIS A 17 -26.81 -2.96 72.11
CA HIS A 17 -26.40 -1.86 73.01
C HIS A 17 -25.34 -0.93 72.40
N ALA A 18 -25.48 0.35 72.73
CA ALA A 18 -24.72 1.50 72.26
C ALA A 18 -23.39 1.72 73.02
N ALA A 19 -22.41 2.34 72.36
CA ALA A 19 -21.42 3.31 72.90
C ALA A 19 -20.49 3.75 71.74
N ALA A 20 -20.61 4.97 71.22
CA ALA A 20 -19.79 6.16 71.56
C ALA A 20 -18.48 6.28 70.72
N PRO A 21 -18.01 7.52 70.45
CA PRO A 21 -17.35 7.89 69.20
C PRO A 21 -15.82 7.75 69.25
N SER A 22 -15.18 7.43 68.12
CA SER A 22 -13.73 7.52 67.99
C SER A 22 -13.31 7.87 66.57
N LEU A 23 -12.54 8.96 66.48
CA LEU A 23 -11.86 9.50 65.32
C LEU A 23 -10.93 8.45 64.68
N ARG A 24 -10.93 8.34 63.34
CA ARG A 24 -9.71 8.21 62.50
C ARG A 24 -10.02 7.85 61.04
N GLY A 25 -9.34 8.56 60.15
CA GLY A 25 -8.80 7.99 58.91
C GLY A 25 -9.73 8.05 57.71
N VAL A 26 -9.62 9.13 56.94
CA VAL A 26 -9.89 9.10 55.50
C VAL A 26 -8.99 8.02 54.90
N GLN A 27 -9.54 6.86 54.58
CA GLN A 27 -8.86 5.91 53.71
C GLN A 27 -8.97 6.44 52.28
N THR A 28 -7.92 7.11 51.83
CA THR A 28 -7.67 7.30 50.41
C THR A 28 -7.50 5.92 49.79
N LYS A 29 -8.52 5.53 49.01
CA LYS A 29 -8.45 4.40 48.08
C LYS A 29 -7.20 4.64 47.21
N PRO A 30 -6.26 3.68 47.09
CA PRO A 30 -5.13 3.86 46.19
C PRO A 30 -5.71 3.98 44.78
N GLN A 31 -5.59 5.18 44.21
CA GLN A 31 -5.77 5.35 42.78
C GLN A 31 -4.65 4.55 42.13
N THR A 32 -5.02 3.40 41.58
CA THR A 32 -4.23 2.77 40.54
C THR A 32 -4.19 3.79 39.41
N GLU A 33 -3.11 4.58 39.35
CA GLU A 33 -2.77 5.35 38.17
C GLU A 33 -2.70 4.34 37.03
N SER A 34 -3.74 4.31 36.22
CA SER A 34 -3.68 3.80 34.87
C SER A 34 -2.62 4.63 34.16
N ARG A 35 -1.37 4.14 34.16
CA ARG A 35 -0.31 4.62 33.29
C ARG A 35 -0.86 4.46 31.88
N GLN A 36 -1.45 5.53 31.33
CA GLN A 36 -1.86 5.54 29.94
C GLN A 36 -0.61 5.19 29.15
N LEU A 37 -0.65 4.05 28.47
CA LEU A 37 0.41 3.63 27.56
C LEU A 37 0.57 4.77 26.57
N GLN A 38 1.69 5.48 26.69
CA GLN A 38 1.98 6.63 25.85
C GLN A 38 2.41 6.07 24.50
N GLU A 39 1.48 6.06 23.55
CA GLU A 39 1.78 5.74 22.16
C GLU A 39 2.67 6.86 21.61
N VAL A 40 3.90 6.52 21.23
CA VAL A 40 4.85 7.46 20.65
C VAL A 40 5.02 7.12 19.19
N THR A 41 4.64 8.06 18.32
CA THR A 41 4.80 7.93 16.87
C THR A 41 6.06 8.64 16.41
N VAL A 42 6.84 7.95 15.59
CA VAL A 42 8.09 8.42 15.00
C VAL A 42 7.95 8.39 13.48
N MET A 43 8.35 9.46 12.81
CA MET A 43 8.33 9.56 11.35
C MET A 43 9.76 9.61 10.82
N GLY A 44 9.99 8.94 9.69
CA GLY A 44 11.29 8.86 9.03
C GLY A 44 12.05 7.57 9.34
N GLU A 45 13.30 7.53 8.86
CA GLU A 45 14.20 6.40 8.99
C GLU A 45 14.43 5.95 10.44
N CYS A 46 14.69 4.66 10.63
CA CYS A 46 15.09 4.14 11.93
C CYS A 46 16.48 4.64 12.36
N SER A 47 16.51 5.75 13.09
CA SER A 47 17.70 6.33 13.69
C SER A 47 17.42 6.85 15.10
N LEU A 48 18.43 6.88 15.98
CA LEU A 48 18.27 7.46 17.32
C LEU A 48 17.78 8.91 17.23
N THR A 49 18.28 9.69 16.27
CA THR A 49 17.87 11.08 16.07
C THR A 49 16.36 11.23 15.88
N ASN A 50 15.74 10.41 15.03
CA ASN A 50 14.30 10.49 14.76
C ASN A 50 13.48 10.03 15.97
N PHE A 51 13.93 8.96 16.65
CA PHE A 51 13.25 8.46 17.85
C PHE A 51 13.37 9.44 19.03
N GLU A 52 14.54 10.03 19.27
CA GLU A 52 14.76 11.04 20.30
C GLU A 52 13.96 12.32 20.03
N ALA A 53 13.80 12.70 18.76
CA ALA A 53 12.97 13.84 18.37
C ALA A 53 11.49 13.67 18.76
N ALA A 54 11.00 12.43 18.87
CA ALA A 54 9.63 12.16 19.35
C ALA A 54 9.46 12.42 20.86
N PHE A 55 10.56 12.52 21.62
CA PHE A 55 10.59 12.89 23.03
C PHE A 55 11.03 14.36 23.25
N ASN A 56 10.68 15.24 22.29
CA ASN A 56 11.04 16.65 22.34
C ASN A 56 10.64 17.31 23.68
N GLY A 57 11.58 18.05 24.29
CA GLY A 57 11.40 18.67 25.59
C GLY A 57 11.91 17.85 26.78
N SER A 58 12.33 16.60 26.56
CA SER A 58 13.04 15.82 27.58
C SER A 58 14.47 16.32 27.79
N THR A 59 14.92 16.30 29.04
CA THR A 59 16.33 16.52 29.40
C THR A 59 17.20 15.28 29.14
N ASN A 60 16.59 14.12 28.88
CA ASN A 60 17.27 12.88 28.51
C ASN A 60 16.41 12.04 27.53
N PRO A 61 16.28 12.49 26.25
CA PRO A 61 15.46 11.80 25.25
C PRO A 61 15.84 10.33 25.04
N ASN A 62 17.15 10.01 25.09
CA ASN A 62 17.63 8.65 24.95
C ASN A 62 17.17 7.74 26.11
N GLY A 63 17.24 8.25 27.34
CA GLY A 63 16.76 7.52 28.53
C GLY A 63 15.25 7.33 28.52
N ASP A 64 14.50 8.30 28.01
CA ASP A 64 13.05 8.18 27.86
C ASP A 64 12.68 7.17 26.77
N LEU A 65 13.38 7.17 25.65
CA LEU A 65 13.26 6.14 24.60
C LEU A 65 13.56 4.74 25.16
N ALA A 66 14.69 4.58 25.85
CA ALA A 66 15.05 3.31 26.48
C ALA A 66 13.94 2.85 27.45
N SER A 67 13.46 3.76 28.30
CA SER A 67 12.38 3.49 29.26
C SER A 67 11.07 3.12 28.56
N ALA A 68 10.73 3.78 27.46
CA ALA A 68 9.55 3.48 26.65
C ALA A 68 9.63 2.09 26.00
N LEU A 69 10.84 1.57 25.79
CA LEU A 69 11.13 0.24 25.28
C LEU A 69 11.41 -0.79 26.38
N GLY A 70 11.20 -0.45 27.65
CA GLY A 70 11.45 -1.34 28.79
C GLY A 70 12.94 -1.64 29.04
N MET A 71 13.83 -0.78 28.57
CA MET A 71 15.29 -0.92 28.64
C MET A 71 15.92 0.13 29.56
N LEU A 72 17.11 -0.18 30.10
CA LEU A 72 17.90 0.77 30.90
C LEU A 72 18.69 1.77 30.04
N SER A 73 19.08 1.34 28.85
CA SER A 73 19.79 2.12 27.84
C SER A 73 19.49 1.50 26.47
N ILE A 74 19.62 2.30 25.41
CA ILE A 74 19.50 1.81 24.04
C ILE A 74 20.60 2.39 23.17
N THR A 75 21.26 1.52 22.41
CA THR A 75 22.24 1.88 21.40
C THR A 75 21.59 1.97 20.01
N GLU A 76 22.28 2.63 19.07
CA GLU A 76 21.83 2.71 17.67
C GLU A 76 21.64 1.31 17.06
N ASP A 77 22.54 0.38 17.35
CA ASP A 77 22.48 -0.98 16.80
C ASP A 77 21.30 -1.78 17.39
N GLU A 78 21.02 -1.63 18.68
CA GLU A 78 19.85 -2.24 19.32
C GLU A 78 18.53 -1.66 18.79
N LEU A 79 18.50 -0.35 18.52
CA LEU A 79 17.35 0.32 17.91
C LEU A 79 17.12 -0.22 16.50
N LYS A 80 18.16 -0.27 15.67
CA LYS A 80 18.09 -0.81 14.31
C LYS A 80 17.59 -2.25 14.29
N ALA A 81 18.12 -3.10 15.17
CA ALA A 81 17.65 -4.49 15.29
C ALA A 81 16.16 -4.59 15.63
N LYS A 82 15.63 -3.68 16.48
CA LYS A 82 14.19 -3.63 16.80
C LYS A 82 13.35 -3.14 15.61
N CYS A 83 13.83 -2.17 14.83
CA CYS A 83 13.15 -1.72 13.61
C CYS A 83 13.14 -2.79 12.52
N GLU A 84 14.28 -3.45 12.28
CA GLU A 84 14.38 -4.59 11.36
C GLU A 84 13.45 -5.73 11.78
N ALA A 85 13.35 -6.00 13.09
CA ALA A 85 12.39 -6.95 13.61
C ALA A 85 10.93 -6.51 13.32
N ALA A 86 10.62 -5.22 13.40
CA ALA A 86 9.28 -4.71 13.06
C ALA A 86 8.93 -4.90 11.57
N LEU A 87 9.92 -4.82 10.68
CA LEU A 87 9.75 -5.05 9.23
C LEU A 87 9.64 -6.54 8.86
N THR A 88 10.26 -7.44 9.64
CA THR A 88 10.35 -8.87 9.30
C THR A 88 9.35 -9.74 10.06
N THR A 89 8.99 -9.38 11.30
CA THR A 89 8.16 -10.23 12.18
C THR A 89 6.68 -10.23 11.78
N ASN A 90 6.22 -9.16 11.12
CA ASN A 90 4.81 -8.96 10.76
C ASN A 90 4.56 -9.08 9.26
N GLN A 91 5.27 -9.99 8.58
CA GLN A 91 5.02 -10.25 7.18
C GLN A 91 3.75 -11.08 6.99
N ILE A 92 2.83 -10.57 6.17
CA ILE A 92 1.60 -11.26 5.78
C ILE A 92 1.54 -11.32 4.25
N ASP A 93 1.17 -12.48 3.73
CA ASP A 93 0.94 -12.66 2.30
C ASP A 93 -0.25 -11.79 1.87
N LEU A 94 -0.06 -10.96 0.85
CA LEU A 94 -1.10 -10.09 0.31
C LEU A 94 -2.34 -10.88 -0.11
N VAL A 95 -2.16 -12.14 -0.54
CA VAL A 95 -3.26 -13.06 -0.84
C VAL A 95 -4.14 -13.30 0.39
N ASP A 96 -3.53 -13.48 1.56
CA ASP A 96 -4.22 -13.74 2.82
C ASP A 96 -4.91 -12.46 3.34
N VAL A 97 -4.32 -11.28 3.10
CA VAL A 97 -4.91 -9.98 3.42
C VAL A 97 -6.20 -9.75 2.62
N VAL A 98 -6.19 -10.08 1.33
CA VAL A 98 -7.37 -9.94 0.46
C VAL A 98 -8.41 -11.03 0.74
N GLY A 99 -7.98 -12.22 1.15
CA GLY A 99 -8.88 -13.31 1.56
C GLY A 99 -9.71 -13.95 0.45
N GLN A 100 -9.48 -13.58 -0.82
CA GLN A 100 -10.17 -14.14 -2.00
C GLN A 100 -9.32 -15.20 -2.74
N GLY A 101 -8.12 -15.47 -2.22
CA GLY A 101 -7.17 -16.39 -2.82
C GLY A 101 -6.34 -15.77 -3.95
N PRO A 102 -5.31 -16.48 -4.42
CA PRO A 102 -4.31 -15.92 -5.32
C PRO A 102 -4.94 -15.61 -6.69
N GLN A 103 -5.82 -16.46 -7.23
CA GLN A 103 -6.44 -16.29 -8.57
C GLN A 103 -7.18 -14.98 -8.70
N PHE A 104 -7.92 -14.66 -7.64
CA PHE A 104 -8.62 -13.41 -7.56
C PHE A 104 -7.64 -12.24 -7.64
N LEU A 105 -6.57 -12.28 -6.84
CA LEU A 105 -5.58 -11.21 -6.80
C LEU A 105 -4.84 -11.02 -8.13
N LYS A 106 -4.46 -12.11 -8.81
CA LYS A 106 -3.91 -12.06 -10.16
C LYS A 106 -4.89 -11.41 -11.12
N ASN A 107 -6.12 -11.93 -11.18
CA ASN A 107 -7.13 -11.41 -12.09
C ASN A 107 -7.46 -9.94 -11.78
N PHE A 108 -7.39 -9.52 -10.51
CA PHE A 108 -7.59 -8.13 -10.12
C PHE A 108 -6.52 -7.24 -10.77
N PHE A 109 -5.24 -7.61 -10.65
CA PHE A 109 -4.16 -6.86 -11.29
C PHE A 109 -4.13 -7.00 -12.82
N ASP A 110 -4.68 -8.08 -13.37
CA ASP A 110 -4.86 -8.23 -14.83
C ASP A 110 -6.02 -7.39 -15.38
N GLY A 111 -7.02 -7.05 -14.56
CA GLY A 111 -8.26 -6.41 -15.01
C GLY A 111 -9.50 -7.32 -15.01
N GLY A 112 -9.34 -8.64 -14.96
CA GLY A 112 -10.43 -9.62 -15.15
C GLY A 112 -11.28 -10.01 -13.94
N THR A 113 -11.52 -9.14 -12.95
CA THR A 113 -12.42 -9.44 -11.81
C THR A 113 -13.66 -8.58 -11.82
N ASP A 114 -14.71 -9.01 -11.11
CA ASP A 114 -15.88 -8.18 -10.81
C ASP A 114 -15.50 -6.89 -10.05
N TRP A 115 -14.36 -6.91 -9.34
CA TRP A 115 -13.77 -5.72 -8.73
C TRP A 115 -13.30 -4.68 -9.75
N ASN A 116 -13.16 -5.04 -11.02
CA ASN A 116 -12.71 -4.14 -12.07
C ASN A 116 -13.81 -3.79 -13.07
N ASP A 117 -15.01 -4.33 -12.88
CA ASP A 117 -16.15 -3.99 -13.71
C ASP A 117 -16.74 -2.63 -13.30
N ASN A 118 -17.26 -1.89 -14.30
CA ASN A 118 -17.97 -0.62 -14.08
C ASN A 118 -19.34 -0.79 -13.42
N SER A 119 -19.75 -2.03 -13.14
CA SER A 119 -21.00 -2.34 -12.46
C SER A 119 -20.97 -1.80 -11.01
N THR A 120 -22.16 -1.60 -10.43
CA THR A 120 -22.33 -1.06 -9.07
C THR A 120 -21.39 -1.72 -8.07
N ARG A 121 -20.76 -0.92 -7.20
CA ARG A 121 -19.78 -1.33 -6.19
C ARG A 121 -20.13 -2.68 -5.54
N PRO A 122 -19.30 -3.72 -5.71
CA PRO A 122 -19.56 -5.00 -5.08
C PRO A 122 -19.37 -4.88 -3.57
N ALA A 123 -20.33 -5.38 -2.79
CA ALA A 123 -20.25 -5.40 -1.32
C ALA A 123 -18.98 -6.12 -0.81
N SER A 124 -18.35 -6.93 -1.65
CA SER A 124 -17.13 -7.67 -1.33
C SER A 124 -15.88 -6.80 -1.20
N SER A 125 -15.85 -5.54 -1.65
CA SER A 125 -14.68 -4.66 -1.49
C SER A 125 -14.74 -3.77 -0.23
N ASP A 126 -15.82 -3.82 0.55
CA ASP A 126 -15.98 -2.92 1.69
C ASP A 126 -15.04 -3.24 2.87
N PHE A 127 -14.62 -4.49 3.02
CA PHE A 127 -13.65 -4.89 4.07
C PHE A 127 -12.28 -4.21 3.90
N LEU A 128 -11.94 -3.73 2.70
CA LEU A 128 -10.71 -2.97 2.45
C LEU A 128 -10.60 -1.70 3.31
N ALA A 129 -11.72 -1.27 3.92
CA ALA A 129 -11.76 -0.26 4.96
C ALA A 129 -10.92 -0.59 6.19
N ASP A 130 -11.07 -1.83 6.62
CA ASP A 130 -10.67 -2.28 7.94
C ASP A 130 -9.28 -2.92 7.89
N VAL A 131 -8.73 -3.14 6.69
CA VAL A 131 -7.37 -3.63 6.49
C VAL A 131 -6.36 -2.55 6.89
N ASP A 132 -5.57 -2.86 7.92
CA ASP A 132 -4.43 -2.06 8.35
C ASP A 132 -3.20 -2.38 7.48
N ALA A 133 -2.89 -1.47 6.55
CA ALA A 133 -1.70 -1.53 5.70
C ALA A 133 -0.52 -0.68 6.24
N SER A 134 -0.63 -0.13 7.46
CA SER A 134 0.42 0.68 8.07
C SER A 134 1.25 -0.07 9.11
N SER A 135 0.72 -1.13 9.73
CA SER A 135 1.43 -1.83 10.83
C SER A 135 2.06 -3.16 10.47
N GLN A 136 1.90 -3.60 9.22
CA GLN A 136 2.36 -4.90 8.73
C GLN A 136 3.09 -4.73 7.41
N VAL A 137 3.95 -5.67 7.07
CA VAL A 137 4.61 -5.69 5.75
C VAL A 137 3.92 -6.74 4.90
N PHE A 138 3.47 -6.35 3.72
CA PHE A 138 2.87 -7.27 2.78
C PHE A 138 3.95 -7.90 1.91
N SER A 139 3.98 -9.22 1.88
CA SER A 139 4.71 -9.95 0.85
C SER A 139 3.73 -10.32 -0.26
N ALA A 140 4.17 -10.29 -1.51
CA ALA A 140 3.47 -11.02 -2.56
C ALA A 140 4.16 -12.37 -2.76
N PRO A 141 3.42 -13.36 -3.28
CA PRO A 141 4.01 -14.54 -3.86
C PRO A 141 5.07 -14.14 -4.87
N ASN A 142 6.28 -14.66 -4.68
CA ASN A 142 7.42 -14.49 -5.56
C ASN A 142 7.02 -15.05 -6.93
N GLY A 143 6.53 -14.19 -7.82
CA GLY A 143 5.86 -14.40 -9.12
C GLY A 143 6.52 -15.33 -10.15
N GLY A 144 6.90 -16.54 -9.75
CA GLY A 144 7.68 -17.48 -10.55
C GLY A 144 8.66 -18.33 -9.74
N ALA A 145 9.08 -17.87 -8.56
CA ALA A 145 10.09 -18.52 -7.72
C ALA A 145 9.56 -19.01 -6.37
N ASP A 146 8.29 -18.76 -6.04
CA ASP A 146 7.63 -19.37 -4.89
C ASP A 146 7.17 -20.79 -5.23
N ASP A 147 7.53 -21.76 -4.40
CA ASP A 147 6.96 -23.11 -4.45
C ASP A 147 5.44 -23.09 -4.18
N LYS A 148 4.95 -22.05 -3.48
CA LYS A 148 3.54 -21.89 -3.11
C LYS A 148 2.67 -21.48 -4.30
N TYR A 149 3.13 -20.53 -5.14
CA TYR A 149 2.36 -19.98 -6.27
C TYR A 149 3.23 -19.61 -7.50
N PRO A 150 3.72 -20.59 -8.28
CA PRO A 150 4.60 -20.32 -9.42
C PRO A 150 3.87 -19.55 -10.54
N GLY A 151 4.46 -18.43 -10.97
CA GLY A 151 4.01 -17.64 -12.14
C GLY A 151 2.77 -16.77 -11.90
N TYR A 152 2.36 -16.60 -10.65
CA TYR A 152 1.08 -15.97 -10.31
C TYR A 152 1.06 -14.45 -10.47
N PHE A 153 2.19 -13.80 -10.20
CA PHE A 153 2.39 -12.35 -10.32
C PHE A 153 3.22 -12.02 -11.55
N SER A 154 2.84 -12.60 -12.70
CA SER A 154 3.55 -12.42 -13.97
C SER A 154 3.68 -10.96 -14.41
N ASN A 155 2.71 -10.10 -14.07
CA ASN A 155 2.74 -8.67 -14.44
C ASN A 155 3.82 -7.91 -13.66
N PHE A 156 4.32 -8.53 -12.60
CA PHE A 156 5.35 -8.00 -11.72
C PHE A 156 6.70 -8.68 -11.95
N GLN A 157 6.79 -9.68 -12.84
CA GLN A 157 8.02 -10.41 -13.12
C GLN A 157 8.29 -10.53 -14.62
N ASN A 158 9.54 -10.30 -15.02
CA ASN A 158 9.99 -10.50 -16.38
C ASN A 158 11.38 -11.16 -16.39
N ALA A 159 11.52 -12.26 -17.12
CA ALA A 159 12.76 -13.04 -17.22
C ALA A 159 13.36 -13.47 -15.85
N GLY A 160 12.51 -13.70 -14.84
CA GLY A 160 12.92 -14.11 -13.49
C GLY A 160 13.36 -12.96 -12.58
N GLU A 161 13.23 -11.72 -13.03
CA GLU A 161 13.46 -10.51 -12.22
C GLU A 161 12.13 -9.83 -11.94
N GLU A 162 11.92 -9.40 -10.69
CA GLU A 162 10.79 -8.55 -10.33
C GLU A 162 11.05 -7.11 -10.77
N CYS A 163 10.09 -6.49 -11.46
CA CYS A 163 10.12 -5.12 -11.98
C CYS A 163 11.51 -4.51 -12.10
N ARG A 164 12.17 -4.75 -13.23
CA ARG A 164 13.59 -4.42 -13.45
C ARG A 164 13.85 -2.92 -13.33
N LEU A 165 12.85 -2.12 -13.72
CA LEU A 165 12.88 -0.66 -13.60
C LEU A 165 12.48 -0.18 -12.20
N GLY A 166 12.07 -1.06 -11.27
CA GLY A 166 11.64 -0.70 -9.92
C GLY A 166 10.51 0.33 -9.87
N MET A 167 9.59 0.22 -10.83
CA MET A 167 8.41 1.05 -10.92
C MET A 167 7.21 0.17 -11.22
N ILE A 168 6.15 0.39 -10.46
CA ILE A 168 4.84 -0.24 -10.64
C ILE A 168 3.83 0.85 -10.92
N GLU A 169 2.97 0.61 -11.90
CA GLU A 169 1.92 1.52 -12.32
C GLU A 169 0.60 0.78 -12.46
N CYS A 170 -0.49 1.48 -12.14
CA CYS A 170 -1.85 1.05 -12.40
C CYS A 170 -2.57 2.10 -13.24
N CYS A 171 -3.30 1.68 -14.26
CA CYS A 171 -4.09 2.56 -15.12
C CYS A 171 -5.55 2.12 -15.20
N TYR A 172 -6.44 3.11 -15.17
CA TYR A 172 -7.89 2.94 -15.11
C TYR A 172 -8.57 3.77 -16.21
N THR A 173 -9.58 3.19 -16.84
CA THR A 173 -10.28 3.83 -17.97
C THR A 173 -11.69 4.31 -17.60
N THR A 174 -12.20 3.97 -16.42
CA THR A 174 -13.52 4.43 -15.99
C THR A 174 -13.72 4.51 -14.47
N LYS A 175 -14.93 4.93 -14.06
CA LYS A 175 -15.42 4.94 -12.68
C LYS A 175 -16.75 4.20 -12.56
N ARG A 176 -16.97 3.48 -11.45
CA ARG A 176 -18.27 2.83 -11.17
C ARG A 176 -19.40 3.79 -10.88
N SER A 177 -19.10 4.97 -10.31
CA SER A 177 -20.13 5.91 -9.86
C SER A 177 -20.87 6.61 -11.01
N GLY A 178 -20.55 6.29 -12.27
CA GLY A 178 -21.15 6.90 -13.46
C GLY A 178 -20.75 8.37 -13.67
N THR A 179 -19.86 8.91 -12.83
CA THR A 179 -19.22 10.21 -13.05
C THR A 179 -17.97 10.01 -13.90
N GLU A 180 -17.72 10.93 -14.83
CA GLU A 180 -16.49 10.88 -15.62
C GLU A 180 -15.26 10.91 -14.69
N PRO A 181 -14.32 9.96 -14.83
CA PRO A 181 -13.04 10.02 -14.11
C PRO A 181 -12.29 11.30 -14.48
N PHE A 182 -11.54 11.82 -13.50
CA PHE A 182 -10.48 12.76 -13.82
C PHE A 182 -9.37 11.93 -14.48
N MET A 183 -9.04 12.23 -15.73
CA MET A 183 -8.00 11.52 -16.48
C MET A 183 -6.73 12.36 -16.47
N ASN A 184 -5.59 11.72 -16.21
CA ASN A 184 -4.28 12.38 -16.06
C ASN A 184 -3.24 11.90 -17.11
N ALA A 185 -3.62 10.95 -17.96
CA ALA A 185 -2.77 10.35 -18.98
C ALA A 185 -3.52 10.08 -20.30
N GLU A 186 -2.79 10.12 -21.41
CA GLU A 186 -3.26 9.65 -22.72
C GLU A 186 -2.57 8.33 -23.09
N MET A 187 -3.36 7.31 -23.38
CA MET A 187 -2.90 6.02 -23.91
C MET A 187 -2.47 6.19 -25.36
N CYS A 188 -1.24 5.76 -25.66
CA CYS A 188 -0.64 5.93 -26.98
C CYS A 188 -0.59 4.60 -27.73
N ALA A 189 0.15 3.64 -27.19
CA ALA A 189 0.33 2.35 -27.80
C ALA A 189 0.67 1.30 -26.75
N HIS A 190 0.41 0.03 -27.05
CA HIS A 190 0.79 -1.08 -26.20
C HIS A 190 1.40 -2.20 -27.02
N ASP A 191 2.54 -2.72 -26.58
CA ASP A 191 3.08 -3.98 -27.07
C ASP A 191 2.53 -5.10 -26.19
N MET A 192 1.50 -5.77 -26.70
CA MET A 192 0.74 -6.78 -25.97
C MET A 192 1.58 -8.02 -25.66
N THR A 193 2.72 -8.20 -26.34
CA THR A 193 3.65 -9.30 -26.04
C THR A 193 4.29 -9.16 -24.67
N LEU A 194 4.45 -7.92 -24.20
CA LEU A 194 5.06 -7.62 -22.90
C LEU A 194 4.14 -8.00 -21.74
N SER A 195 2.84 -8.15 -22.00
CA SER A 195 1.82 -8.53 -21.02
C SER A 195 1.04 -9.79 -21.43
N ALA A 196 1.68 -10.70 -22.17
CA ALA A 196 1.04 -11.90 -22.71
C ALA A 196 0.37 -12.80 -21.64
N GLN A 197 0.88 -12.74 -20.41
CA GLN A 197 0.35 -13.51 -19.28
C GLN A 197 -0.90 -12.90 -18.63
N SER A 198 -1.13 -11.60 -18.85
CA SER A 198 -2.29 -10.85 -18.35
C SER A 198 -3.40 -10.83 -19.39
N ASN A 199 -3.06 -10.53 -20.65
CA ASN A 199 -4.03 -10.37 -21.73
C ASN A 199 -4.35 -11.69 -22.47
N HIS A 200 -3.67 -12.79 -22.12
CA HIS A 200 -3.82 -14.11 -22.74
C HIS A 200 -3.55 -14.15 -24.27
N ILE A 201 -2.81 -13.17 -24.79
CA ILE A 201 -2.44 -13.07 -26.20
C ILE A 201 -0.96 -13.44 -26.33
N HIS A 202 -0.72 -14.71 -26.66
CA HIS A 202 0.62 -15.29 -26.80
C HIS A 202 1.25 -15.09 -28.19
N MET A 203 0.60 -14.31 -29.06
CA MET A 203 1.12 -13.95 -30.38
C MET A 203 1.73 -12.56 -30.36
N THR A 204 2.66 -12.29 -31.29
CA THR A 204 3.15 -10.93 -31.49
C THR A 204 1.99 -10.02 -31.87
N SER A 205 1.64 -9.11 -30.97
CA SER A 205 0.46 -8.24 -31.11
C SER A 205 0.72 -6.92 -30.42
N TRP A 206 0.08 -5.87 -30.92
CA TRP A 206 0.21 -4.52 -30.41
C TRP A 206 -1.09 -3.77 -30.69
N ALA A 207 -1.32 -2.72 -29.90
CA ALA A 207 -2.46 -1.82 -30.05
C ALA A 207 -1.94 -0.38 -30.16
N VAL A 208 -2.62 0.44 -30.95
CA VAL A 208 -2.48 1.89 -30.96
C VAL A 208 -3.85 2.45 -30.60
N TYR A 209 -3.89 3.38 -29.65
CA TYR A 209 -5.13 3.93 -29.13
C TYR A 209 -5.44 5.25 -29.83
N GLU A 210 -6.66 5.36 -30.35
CA GLU A 210 -7.17 6.55 -31.04
C GLU A 210 -8.33 7.20 -30.28
N ALA A 211 -8.60 8.48 -30.58
CA ALA A 211 -9.62 9.24 -29.86
C ALA A 211 -11.00 8.74 -30.32
N PRO A 212 -12.00 8.65 -29.43
CA PRO A 212 -12.07 9.28 -28.09
C PRO A 212 -11.54 8.40 -26.94
N GLU A 213 -11.15 7.16 -27.20
CA GLU A 213 -10.83 6.13 -26.19
C GLU A 213 -9.39 6.24 -25.66
N LYS A 214 -8.77 7.43 -25.69
CA LYS A 214 -7.35 7.62 -25.33
C LYS A 214 -7.11 7.92 -23.86
N GLN A 215 -8.13 8.24 -23.07
CA GLN A 215 -7.88 8.80 -21.75
C GLN A 215 -7.84 7.72 -20.67
N ALA A 216 -6.89 7.85 -19.75
CA ALA A 216 -6.79 7.00 -18.58
C ALA A 216 -6.39 7.85 -17.35
N TYR A 217 -6.72 7.33 -16.18
CA TYR A 217 -6.11 7.74 -14.93
C TYR A 217 -5.03 6.73 -14.58
N CYS A 218 -3.78 7.16 -14.53
CA CYS A 218 -2.64 6.33 -14.17
C CYS A 218 -2.02 6.86 -12.87
N SER A 219 -1.69 5.93 -11.98
CA SER A 219 -0.95 6.21 -10.76
C SER A 219 0.05 5.10 -10.52
N GLY A 220 1.21 5.44 -9.99
CA GLY A 220 2.24 4.47 -9.70
C GLY A 220 3.14 4.87 -8.55
N PHE A 221 4.12 4.04 -8.30
CA PHE A 221 5.18 4.31 -7.34
C PHE A 221 6.48 3.72 -7.87
N ALA A 222 7.59 4.29 -7.42
CA ALA A 222 8.91 3.80 -7.73
C ALA A 222 9.72 3.61 -6.46
N TYR A 223 10.71 2.72 -6.54
CA TYR A 223 11.57 2.38 -5.42
C TYR A 223 13.00 2.12 -5.91
N GLU A 224 13.94 2.08 -4.97
CA GLU A 224 15.33 1.70 -5.18
C GLU A 224 15.57 0.36 -4.51
N ASN A 225 16.42 -0.49 -5.09
CA ASN A 225 16.66 -1.81 -4.56
C ASN A 225 17.23 -1.73 -3.13
N GLY A 226 16.61 -2.43 -2.19
CA GLY A 226 17.00 -2.42 -0.77
C GLY A 226 16.57 -1.17 0.00
N SER A 227 15.81 -0.25 -0.61
CA SER A 227 15.24 0.88 0.12
C SER A 227 14.01 0.47 0.94
N PHE A 228 13.55 1.35 1.82
CA PHE A 228 12.28 1.16 2.54
C PHE A 228 11.11 0.94 1.56
N GLY A 229 11.04 1.73 0.48
CA GLY A 229 10.01 1.61 -0.55
C GLY A 229 10.00 0.25 -1.25
N ASP A 230 11.15 -0.39 -1.45
CA ASP A 230 11.26 -1.75 -1.99
C ASP A 230 10.80 -2.82 -0.99
N THR A 231 11.08 -2.59 0.30
CA THR A 231 10.63 -3.48 1.39
C THR A 231 9.11 -3.50 1.53
N VAL A 232 8.45 -2.35 1.38
CA VAL A 232 7.00 -2.20 1.56
C VAL A 232 6.22 -2.02 0.24
N LYS A 233 6.82 -2.36 -0.91
CA LYS A 233 6.22 -2.11 -2.23
C LYS A 233 4.82 -2.69 -2.40
N TYR A 234 4.53 -3.85 -1.81
CA TYR A 234 3.20 -4.46 -1.89
C TYR A 234 2.19 -3.80 -0.95
N ASN A 235 2.65 -3.18 0.14
CA ASN A 235 1.80 -2.29 0.93
C ASN A 235 1.41 -1.05 0.12
N THR A 236 2.38 -0.46 -0.60
CA THR A 236 2.13 0.68 -1.50
C THR A 236 1.18 0.29 -2.62
N LEU A 237 1.39 -0.87 -3.26
CA LEU A 237 0.50 -1.40 -4.29
C LEU A 237 -0.91 -1.61 -3.77
N PHE A 238 -1.06 -2.25 -2.60
CA PHE A 238 -2.38 -2.46 -1.98
C PHE A 238 -3.06 -1.14 -1.64
N HIS A 239 -2.33 -0.21 -1.02
CA HIS A 239 -2.85 1.12 -0.68
C HIS A 239 -3.33 1.86 -1.94
N MET A 240 -2.47 1.95 -2.94
CA MET A 240 -2.74 2.67 -4.19
C MET A 240 -3.88 2.01 -4.97
N ALA A 241 -3.73 0.74 -5.35
CA ALA A 241 -4.66 0.08 -6.26
C ALA A 241 -6.02 -0.23 -5.62
N MET A 242 -6.02 -0.76 -4.39
CA MET A 242 -7.25 -1.26 -3.76
C MET A 242 -7.88 -0.25 -2.81
N LYS A 243 -7.10 0.35 -1.90
CA LYS A 243 -7.68 1.28 -0.91
C LYS A 243 -8.03 2.63 -1.51
N THR A 244 -7.17 3.19 -2.36
CA THR A 244 -7.33 4.53 -2.91
C THR A 244 -8.09 4.49 -4.24
N ASN A 245 -7.52 3.87 -5.28
CA ASN A 245 -8.11 3.91 -6.61
C ASN A 245 -9.44 3.16 -6.68
N LEU A 246 -9.46 1.88 -6.31
CA LEU A 246 -10.68 1.07 -6.36
C LEU A 246 -11.75 1.54 -5.36
N ARG A 247 -11.40 1.72 -4.08
CA ARG A 247 -12.41 1.91 -3.01
C ARG A 247 -12.79 3.37 -2.77
N GLN A 248 -11.83 4.30 -2.74
CA GLN A 248 -12.10 5.72 -2.45
C GLN A 248 -12.51 6.48 -3.71
N HIS A 249 -11.90 6.15 -4.86
CA HIS A 249 -12.18 6.83 -6.12
C HIS A 249 -13.11 6.05 -7.05
N ASP A 250 -13.43 4.79 -6.75
CA ASP A 250 -14.26 3.92 -7.60
C ASP A 250 -13.67 3.73 -9.01
N PHE A 251 -12.36 3.87 -9.18
CA PHE A 251 -11.66 3.66 -10.44
C PHE A 251 -11.60 2.17 -10.79
N VAL A 252 -11.97 1.86 -12.04
CA VAL A 252 -12.11 0.50 -12.54
C VAL A 252 -11.84 0.46 -14.06
N GLN A 253 -11.85 -0.75 -14.61
CA GLN A 253 -11.48 -1.11 -15.99
C GLN A 253 -10.03 -0.78 -16.36
N GLU A 254 -9.34 -1.79 -16.86
CA GLU A 254 -8.00 -1.68 -17.40
C GLU A 254 -7.97 -1.02 -18.78
N ILE A 255 -6.75 -0.74 -19.25
CA ILE A 255 -6.50 -0.38 -20.64
C ILE A 255 -6.67 -1.63 -21.50
N PRO A 256 -7.46 -1.60 -22.60
CA PRO A 256 -7.72 -2.79 -23.40
C PRO A 256 -6.45 -3.51 -23.86
N GLY A 257 -6.29 -4.77 -23.45
CA GLY A 257 -5.14 -5.59 -23.85
C GLY A 257 -3.87 -5.40 -23.01
N ALA A 258 -3.94 -4.59 -21.96
CA ALA A 258 -2.89 -4.39 -20.97
C ALA A 258 -3.37 -4.85 -19.58
N PRO A 259 -2.46 -5.12 -18.63
CA PRO A 259 -2.86 -5.36 -17.26
C PRO A 259 -3.38 -4.06 -16.62
N MET A 260 -4.25 -4.18 -15.62
CA MET A 260 -4.66 -3.04 -14.80
C MET A 260 -3.47 -2.47 -14.01
N CYS A 261 -2.65 -3.35 -13.43
CA CYS A 261 -1.45 -3.00 -12.68
C CYS A 261 -0.30 -3.94 -13.03
N GLY A 262 0.92 -3.39 -13.15
CA GLY A 262 2.12 -4.16 -13.42
C GLY A 262 3.39 -3.34 -13.33
N CYS A 263 4.54 -3.96 -13.60
CA CYS A 263 5.77 -3.23 -13.82
C CYS A 263 5.62 -2.30 -15.03
N VAL A 264 6.17 -1.10 -14.97
CA VAL A 264 6.05 -0.11 -16.06
C VAL A 264 6.57 -0.65 -17.41
N GLU A 265 7.55 -1.57 -17.42
CA GLU A 265 8.00 -2.21 -18.66
C GLU A 265 6.91 -3.06 -19.35
N GLN A 266 5.95 -3.60 -18.60
CA GLN A 266 4.82 -4.39 -19.09
C GLN A 266 3.55 -3.56 -19.32
N MET A 267 3.53 -2.30 -18.87
CA MET A 267 2.41 -1.38 -19.06
C MET A 267 2.44 -0.72 -20.45
N PRO A 268 1.30 -0.18 -20.92
CA PRO A 268 1.22 0.61 -22.15
C PRO A 268 2.10 1.84 -22.11
N ILE A 269 2.42 2.36 -23.30
CA ILE A 269 2.98 3.70 -23.43
C ILE A 269 1.82 4.68 -23.19
N VAL A 270 1.95 5.48 -22.14
CA VAL A 270 1.01 6.51 -21.77
C VAL A 270 1.73 7.86 -21.81
N ALA A 271 1.28 8.78 -22.67
CA ALA A 271 1.72 10.16 -22.65
C ALA A 271 1.19 10.80 -21.37
N THR A 272 2.06 10.90 -20.39
CA THR A 272 1.75 11.45 -19.08
C THR A 272 2.19 12.89 -19.07
N THR A 273 1.22 13.78 -18.92
CA THR A 273 1.56 15.07 -18.32
C THR A 273 1.62 14.96 -16.80
N HIS A 274 0.92 13.98 -16.18
CA HIS A 274 0.77 13.88 -14.72
C HIS A 274 0.39 12.46 -14.21
N ALA A 275 1.16 11.40 -14.48
CA ALA A 275 0.87 10.14 -13.78
C ALA A 275 1.10 10.34 -12.28
N ASP A 276 0.09 10.06 -11.47
CA ASP A 276 0.13 10.39 -10.05
C ASP A 276 1.10 9.46 -9.30
N CYS A 277 2.00 10.06 -8.55
CA CYS A 277 3.02 9.34 -7.79
C CYS A 277 2.55 9.11 -6.35
N VAL A 278 2.66 7.87 -5.87
CA VAL A 278 2.47 7.51 -4.46
C VAL A 278 3.80 7.09 -3.85
N GLU A 279 4.10 7.60 -2.65
CA GLU A 279 5.31 7.26 -1.92
C GLU A 279 4.96 6.74 -0.52
N ALA A 280 5.54 5.60 -0.15
CA ALA A 280 5.50 5.11 1.21
C ALA A 280 6.54 5.83 2.07
N LYS A 281 6.11 6.34 3.21
CA LYS A 281 6.96 6.99 4.20
C LYS A 281 7.14 6.08 5.40
N GLU A 282 8.41 5.87 5.71
CA GLU A 282 8.84 5.13 6.89
C GLU A 282 8.36 5.83 8.16
N GLY A 283 7.89 5.02 9.10
CA GLY A 283 7.41 5.49 10.38
C GLY A 283 7.27 4.31 11.33
N TYR A 284 7.33 4.61 12.61
CA TYR A 284 7.28 3.65 13.69
C TYR A 284 6.36 4.13 14.80
N LYS A 285 5.86 3.21 15.60
CA LYS A 285 5.11 3.50 16.81
C LYS A 285 5.60 2.62 17.95
N ILE A 286 5.78 3.19 19.14
CA ILE A 286 6.13 2.44 20.34
C ILE A 286 4.84 2.06 21.06
N VAL A 287 4.58 0.76 21.15
CA VAL A 287 3.40 0.19 21.79
C VAL A 287 3.84 -0.96 22.67
N ASN A 288 3.50 -0.92 23.96
CA ASN A 288 3.82 -1.98 24.93
C ASN A 288 5.31 -2.38 24.90
N GLU A 289 6.22 -1.40 25.02
CA GLU A 289 7.67 -1.63 25.04
C GLU A 289 8.25 -2.23 23.74
N SER A 290 7.46 -2.25 22.67
CA SER A 290 7.82 -2.80 21.37
C SER A 290 7.71 -1.73 20.28
N ILE A 291 8.62 -1.78 19.31
CA ILE A 291 8.54 -0.98 18.09
C ILE A 291 7.64 -1.71 17.11
N GLN A 292 6.63 -1.02 16.60
CA GLN A 292 5.77 -1.47 15.53
C GLN A 292 5.92 -0.55 14.33
N LEU A 293 5.70 -1.08 13.14
CA LEU A 293 5.70 -0.31 11.91
C LEU A 293 4.50 0.65 11.87
N ASN A 294 4.70 1.79 11.23
CA ASN A 294 3.64 2.76 10.95
C ASN A 294 3.89 3.43 9.57
N ILE A 295 3.65 2.66 8.51
CA ILE A 295 3.76 3.14 7.12
C ILE A 295 2.69 4.20 6.88
N SER A 296 3.10 5.34 6.33
CA SER A 296 2.17 6.33 5.80
C SER A 296 2.37 6.51 4.29
N TYR A 297 1.37 7.04 3.61
CA TYR A 297 1.39 7.22 2.15
C TYR A 297 1.11 8.67 1.82
N GLN A 298 1.84 9.21 0.86
CA GLN A 298 1.65 10.58 0.37
C GLN A 298 1.85 10.66 -1.13
N GLY A 299 1.33 11.72 -1.73
CA GLY A 299 1.63 12.05 -3.12
C GLY A 299 3.07 12.54 -3.27
N CYS A 300 3.79 12.03 -4.27
CA CYS A 300 5.14 12.49 -4.65
C CYS A 300 5.16 13.38 -5.91
N GLY A 301 3.99 13.82 -6.37
CA GLY A 301 3.84 14.63 -7.59
C GLY A 301 3.74 13.75 -8.83
N ASP A 302 4.48 14.11 -9.88
CA ASP A 302 4.53 13.36 -11.13
C ASP A 302 5.48 12.14 -11.02
N LEU A 303 4.99 10.96 -11.39
CA LEU A 303 5.67 9.67 -11.23
C LEU A 303 7.00 9.62 -12.00
N LYS A 304 7.02 10.11 -13.23
CA LYS A 304 8.22 10.14 -14.06
C LYS A 304 9.29 11.06 -13.46
N THR A 305 8.87 12.24 -13.01
CA THR A 305 9.75 13.22 -12.37
C THR A 305 10.34 12.65 -11.08
N TYR A 306 9.51 12.01 -10.25
CA TYR A 306 9.98 11.30 -9.06
C TYR A 306 11.04 10.24 -9.40
N TYR A 307 10.75 9.37 -10.36
CA TYR A 307 11.69 8.33 -10.81
C TYR A 307 13.02 8.89 -11.34
N SER A 308 12.96 9.98 -12.10
CA SER A 308 14.14 10.63 -12.67
C SER A 308 15.08 11.16 -11.59
N ASN A 309 14.55 11.47 -10.41
CA ASN A 309 15.30 11.95 -9.25
C ASN A 309 15.88 10.83 -8.37
N LEU A 310 15.54 9.56 -8.61
CA LEU A 310 16.16 8.44 -7.89
C LEU A 310 17.64 8.32 -8.26
N GLU A 311 18.53 8.28 -7.26
CA GLU A 311 19.98 8.31 -7.46
C GLU A 311 20.53 6.92 -7.83
N GLY A 312 19.93 5.86 -7.28
CA GLY A 312 20.28 4.46 -7.49
C GLY A 312 19.84 3.88 -8.84
N ARG A 313 19.19 4.67 -9.70
CA ARG A 313 18.75 4.26 -11.04
C ARG A 313 19.69 4.75 -12.14
N THR A 314 20.09 3.85 -13.03
CA THR A 314 20.98 4.12 -14.16
C THR A 314 20.32 5.01 -15.22
N HIS A 315 21.15 5.67 -16.03
CA HIS A 315 20.66 6.45 -17.18
C HIS A 315 19.87 5.58 -18.18
N LEU A 316 20.22 4.30 -18.30
CA LEU A 316 19.53 3.38 -19.20
C LEU A 316 18.14 3.02 -18.67
N GLU A 317 17.99 2.75 -17.37
CA GLU A 317 16.68 2.53 -16.76
C GLU A 317 15.79 3.77 -16.86
N LYS A 318 16.36 4.96 -16.61
CA LYS A 318 15.64 6.24 -16.77
C LYS A 318 15.17 6.46 -18.21
N PHE A 319 16.00 6.10 -19.19
CA PHE A 319 15.62 6.13 -20.61
C PHE A 319 14.45 5.18 -20.91
N PHE A 320 14.45 3.95 -20.37
CA PHE A 320 13.32 3.03 -20.58
C PHE A 320 12.02 3.48 -19.91
N VAL A 321 12.09 4.17 -18.77
CA VAL A 321 10.90 4.80 -18.18
C VAL A 321 10.41 5.96 -19.05
N ASP A 322 11.32 6.78 -19.59
CA ASP A 322 10.99 7.89 -20.50
C ASP A 322 10.25 7.43 -21.77
N THR A 323 10.57 6.24 -22.30
CA THR A 323 9.87 5.67 -23.47
C THR A 323 8.47 5.15 -23.15
N LYS A 324 8.22 4.75 -21.90
CA LYS A 324 6.90 4.31 -21.42
C LYS A 324 6.01 5.47 -21.00
N LEU A 325 6.62 6.50 -20.40
CA LEU A 325 5.97 7.70 -19.89
C LEU A 325 6.50 8.94 -20.60
N PRO A 326 6.28 9.12 -21.92
CA PRO A 326 6.74 10.28 -22.65
C PRO A 326 6.09 11.56 -22.10
N SER A 327 6.87 12.65 -22.05
CA SER A 327 6.40 13.97 -21.57
C SER A 327 5.64 14.78 -22.62
N ASP A 328 5.55 14.28 -23.85
CA ASP A 328 4.77 14.95 -24.88
C ASP A 328 3.29 14.94 -24.49
N SER A 329 2.63 16.09 -24.63
CA SER A 329 1.21 16.25 -24.29
C SER A 329 0.27 15.61 -25.31
N ASP A 330 0.79 15.11 -26.43
CA ASP A 330 0.04 14.36 -27.42
C ASP A 330 0.79 13.08 -27.77
N CYS A 331 0.06 11.97 -27.86
CA CYS A 331 0.61 10.65 -28.18
C CYS A 331 1.29 10.54 -29.55
N THR A 332 1.39 11.62 -30.34
CA THR A 332 1.80 11.57 -31.76
C THR A 332 3.21 11.02 -31.91
N LYS A 333 4.19 11.61 -31.22
CA LYS A 333 5.60 11.18 -31.33
C LYS A 333 5.82 9.79 -30.76
N ALA A 334 5.17 9.50 -29.62
CA ALA A 334 5.26 8.21 -28.97
C ALA A 334 4.71 7.09 -29.87
N THR A 335 3.56 7.34 -30.49
CA THR A 335 2.92 6.40 -31.44
C THR A 335 3.74 6.24 -32.70
N GLU A 336 4.26 7.33 -33.29
CA GLU A 336 5.11 7.27 -34.48
C GLU A 336 6.40 6.49 -34.21
N SER A 337 7.07 6.78 -33.08
CA SER A 337 8.26 6.03 -32.64
C SER A 337 7.96 4.55 -32.46
N PHE A 338 6.85 4.22 -31.79
CA PHE A 338 6.39 2.84 -31.60
C PHE A 338 6.12 2.14 -32.94
N LEU A 339 5.39 2.79 -33.85
CA LEU A 339 5.10 2.23 -35.16
C LEU A 339 6.35 2.05 -36.01
N ASN A 340 7.34 2.94 -35.91
CA ASN A 340 8.63 2.80 -36.59
C ASN A 340 9.48 1.63 -36.04
N ASP A 341 9.33 1.30 -34.75
CA ASP A 341 9.94 0.10 -34.14
C ASP A 341 9.25 -1.18 -34.63
N LYS A 342 7.91 -1.18 -34.71
CA LYS A 342 7.12 -2.36 -35.12
C LYS A 342 7.08 -2.57 -36.64
N PHE A 343 7.10 -1.49 -37.40
CA PHE A 343 7.07 -1.46 -38.85
C PHE A 343 8.22 -0.58 -39.33
N LEU A 344 9.07 -1.11 -40.21
CA LEU A 344 9.94 -0.26 -41.01
C LEU A 344 9.07 0.63 -41.91
N VAL A 345 8.61 1.77 -41.40
CA VAL A 345 8.04 2.84 -42.21
C VAL A 345 9.22 3.71 -42.64
N PRO A 346 9.57 3.75 -43.93
CA PRO A 346 10.61 4.67 -44.40
C PRO A 346 10.15 6.08 -44.06
N SER A 347 10.95 6.84 -43.31
CA SER A 347 10.64 8.24 -43.07
C SER A 347 10.65 8.96 -44.43
N THR A 348 9.47 9.34 -44.92
CA THR A 348 9.40 10.32 -46.00
C THR A 348 9.74 11.66 -45.39
N SER A 349 11.04 11.94 -45.37
CA SER A 349 11.56 13.28 -45.14
C SER A 349 10.97 14.19 -46.21
N ALA A 350 10.21 15.21 -45.82
CA ALA A 350 9.78 16.30 -46.69
C ALA A 350 10.28 17.63 -46.13
#